data_AF-A0A1I3MSC8-F1
#
_entry.id   AF-A0A1I3MSC8-F1
#
_cell.length_a   1.000
_cell.length_b   1.000
_cell.length_c   1.000
_cell.angle_alpha   90.00
_cell.angle_beta   90.00
_cell.angle_gamma   90.00
#
_symmetry.space_group_name_H-M   'P 1'
#
loop_
_entity.id
_entity.type
_entity.pdbx_description
1 polymer ?
#
loop_
_entity_poly.entity_id
_entity_poly.type
_entity_poly.pdbx_seq_one_letter_code
_entity_poly.pdbx_strand_id
1 'polypeptide(L)' 'MIDQNGLKAMRDTLAADGYALDVAERGGRVDVRISVADPDACADCLAPEPVLRGILHKSLGVPEQSIDLTYPGDAE' A
#
# COMPACT_ATOMS: atom_id res chain seq x y z
N MET A 1 1.92 -4.63 -15.20
CA MET A 1 0.47 -4.33 -15.32
C MET A 1 -0.14 -4.71 -13.99
N ILE A 2 -0.52 -3.72 -13.18
CA ILE A 2 -1.11 -3.94 -11.85
C ILE A 2 -2.57 -4.39 -11.98
N ASP A 3 -3.01 -5.29 -11.11
CA ASP A 3 -4.43 -5.62 -10.96
C ASP A 3 -5.19 -4.46 -10.28
N GLN A 4 -6.01 -3.77 -11.06
CA GLN A 4 -6.75 -2.59 -10.59
C GLN A 4 -7.87 -2.95 -9.61
N ASN A 5 -8.39 -4.18 -9.66
CA ASN A 5 -9.47 -4.61 -8.78
C ASN A 5 -8.95 -4.89 -7.36
N GLY A 6 -7.82 -5.59 -7.24
CA GLY A 6 -7.11 -5.78 -5.98
C GLY A 6 -6.59 -4.48 -5.41
N LEU A 7 -6.08 -3.57 -6.26
CA LEU A 7 -5.73 -2.21 -5.83
C LEU A 7 -6.92 -1.48 -5.20
N LYS A 8 -8.08 -1.52 -5.86
CA LYS A 8 -9.30 -0.89 -5.34
C LYS A 8 -9.71 -1.48 -3.99
N ALA A 9 -9.65 -2.81 -3.83
CA ALA A 9 -9.97 -3.47 -2.57
C ALA A 9 -9.02 -3.08 -1.43
N MET A 10 -7.71 -3.01 -1.73
CA MET A 10 -6.70 -2.55 -0.77
C MET A 10 -6.92 -1.09 -0.36
N ARG A 11 -7.20 -0.21 -1.33
CA ARG A 11 -7.57 1.19 -1.07
C ARG A 11 -8.78 1.32 -0.16
N ASP A 12 -9.82 0.54 -0.41
CA ASP A 12 -11.07 0.56 0.36
C ASP A 12 -10.84 0.11 1.80
N THR A 13 -10.04 -0.95 1.98
CA THR A 13 -9.67 -1.49 3.30
C THR A 13 -8.87 -0.45 4.09
N LEU A 14 -7.77 0.04 3.51
CA LEU A 14 -6.93 1.05 4.15
C LEU A 14 -7.68 2.35 4.42
N ALA A 15 -8.58 2.77 3.52
CA ALA A 15 -9.41 3.95 3.73
C ALA A 15 -10.40 3.77 4.87
N ALA A 16 -10.93 2.56 5.09
CA ALA A 16 -11.76 2.25 6.24
C ALA A 16 -11.00 2.39 7.57
N ASP A 17 -9.70 2.10 7.56
CA ASP A 17 -8.79 2.32 8.68
C ASP A 17 -8.21 3.76 8.75
N GLY A 18 -8.63 4.65 7.84
CA GLY A 18 -8.19 6.05 7.80
C GLY A 18 -6.85 6.30 7.10
N TYR A 19 -6.37 5.37 6.28
CA TYR A 19 -5.16 5.52 5.45
C TYR A 19 -5.50 5.71 3.97
N ALA A 20 -4.72 6.52 3.28
CA ALA A 20 -4.69 6.61 1.83
C ALA A 20 -3.59 5.70 1.29
N LEU A 21 -3.91 4.92 0.26
CA LEU A 21 -2.96 4.17 -0.54
C LEU A 21 -2.82 4.83 -1.92
N ASP A 22 -1.60 5.19 -2.29
CA ASP A 22 -1.24 5.61 -3.63
C ASP A 22 -0.33 4.57 -4.28
N VAL A 23 -0.58 4.26 -5.56
CA VAL A 23 0.17 3.24 -6.28
C VAL A 23 0.54 3.76 -7.66
N ALA A 24 1.84 3.75 -7.97
CA ALA A 24 2.40 4.21 -9.23
C ALA A 24 3.30 3.15 -9.87
N GLU A 25 3.02 2.79 -11.12
CA GLU A 25 3.85 1.88 -11.91
C GLU A 25 5.01 2.65 -12.57
N ARG A 26 6.26 2.26 -12.28
CA ARG A 26 7.50 2.90 -12.78
C ARG A 26 8.41 1.85 -13.41
N GLY A 27 8.36 1.71 -14.73
CA GLY A 27 9.39 0.97 -15.50
C GLY A 27 9.65 -0.48 -15.06
N GLY A 28 8.61 -1.19 -14.58
CA GLY A 28 8.73 -2.56 -14.07
C GLY A 28 8.76 -2.69 -12.54
N ARG A 29 8.70 -1.57 -11.82
CA ARG A 29 8.47 -1.50 -10.37
C ARG A 29 7.13 -0.87 -10.05
N VAL A 30 6.62 -1.16 -8.86
CA VAL A 30 5.37 -0.62 -8.32
C VAL A 30 5.70 0.13 -7.06
N ASP A 31 5.59 1.44 -7.12
CA ASP A 31 5.73 2.35 -5.97
C ASP A 31 4.38 2.36 -5.25
N VAL A 32 4.37 2.04 -3.96
CA VAL A 32 3.20 1.97 -3.12
C VAL A 32 3.44 2.87 -1.92
N ARG A 33 2.71 3.97 -1.83
CA ARG A 33 2.83 4.93 -0.75
C ARG A 33 1.58 4.92 0.10
N ILE A 34 1.77 4.77 1.40
CA ILE A 34 0.71 4.87 2.40
C ILE A 34 0.82 6.22 3.09
N SER A 35 -0.30 6.89 3.24
CA SER A 35 -0.40 8.18 3.93
C SER A 35 -1.55 8.14 4.92
N VAL A 36 -1.44 8.90 6.00
CA VAL A 36 -2.53 9.09 6.94
C VAL A 36 -3.56 10.01 6.29
N ALA A 37 -4.76 9.49 6.00
CA ALA A 37 -5.84 10.26 5.41
C ALA A 37 -6.77 10.87 6.48
N ASP A 38 -6.91 10.16 7.61
CA ASP A 38 -7.69 10.58 8.76
C ASP A 38 -6.76 10.87 9.95
N PRO A 39 -6.90 12.00 10.65
CA PRO A 39 -6.04 12.34 11.79
C PRO A 39 -6.17 11.39 12.99
N ASP A 40 -7.24 10.57 13.05
CA ASP A 40 -7.40 9.53 14.09
C ASP A 40 -6.65 8.23 13.72
N ALA A 41 -6.19 8.08 12.47
CA ALA A 41 -5.52 6.88 12.02
C ALA A 41 -4.10 6.77 12.61
N CYS A 42 -3.89 5.72 13.41
CA CYS A 42 -2.64 5.49 14.13
C CYS A 42 -1.61 4.77 13.25
N ALA A 43 -0.52 5.44 12.88
CA ALA A 43 0.55 4.83 12.06
C ALA A 43 1.10 3.48 12.60
N ASP A 44 0.99 3.23 13.91
CA ASP A 44 1.42 1.99 14.56
C ASP A 44 0.40 0.84 14.45
N CYS A 45 -0.87 1.15 14.13
CA CYS A 45 -1.92 0.16 13.91
C CYS A 45 -1.86 -0.50 12.52
N LEU A 46 -1.03 0.03 11.61
CA LEU A 46 -0.82 -0.57 10.31
C LEU A 46 -0.14 -1.94 10.44
N ALA A 47 -0.53 -2.86 9.56
CA ALA A 47 0.14 -4.14 9.46
C ALA A 47 1.63 -3.94 9.14
N PRO A 48 2.52 -4.82 9.63
CA PRO A 48 3.94 -4.76 9.34
C PRO A 48 4.22 -4.82 7.83
N GLU A 49 5.27 -4.12 7.38
CA GLU A 49 5.72 -4.11 5.97
C GLU A 49 5.74 -5.50 5.30
N PRO A 50 6.33 -6.57 5.89
CA PRO A 50 6.37 -7.88 5.23
C PRO A 50 4.97 -8.49 5.04
N VAL A 51 4.03 -8.22 5.95
CA VAL A 51 2.65 -8.71 5.85
C VAL A 51 1.93 -7.96 4.73
N LEU A 52 1.99 -6.63 4.76
CA LEU A 52 1.29 -5.80 3.79
C LEU A 52 1.84 -6.03 2.36
N ARG A 53 3.16 -6.15 2.22
CA ARG A 53 3.81 -6.46 0.94
C ARG A 53 3.37 -7.81 0.37
N GLY A 54 3.20 -8.83 1.21
CA GLY A 54 2.68 -10.13 0.78
C GLY A 54 1.22 -10.05 0.30
N ILE A 55 0.39 -9.24 0.95
CA ILE A 55 -1.01 -9.00 0.53
C ILE A 55 -1.04 -8.21 -0.78
N LEU A 56 -0.22 -7.16 -0.90
CA LEU A 56 -0.10 -6.35 -2.12
C LEU A 56 0.39 -7.20 -3.29
N HIS A 57 1.37 -8.08 -3.10
CA HIS A 57 1.80 -9.02 -4.13
C HIS A 57 0.64 -9.87 -4.67
N LYS A 58 -0.17 -10.45 -3.77
CA LYS A 58 -1.33 -11.25 -4.16
C LYS A 58 -2.43 -10.42 -4.81
N SER A 59 -2.69 -9.23 -4.28
CA SER A 59 -3.80 -8.37 -4.72
C SER A 59 -3.49 -7.66 -6.03
N LEU A 60 -2.27 -7.13 -6.17
CA LEU A 60 -1.81 -6.39 -7.34
C LEU A 60 -1.26 -7.30 -8.45
N GLY A 61 -0.97 -8.57 -8.13
CA GLY A 61 -0.44 -9.54 -9.09
C GLY A 61 1.00 -9.26 -9.53
N VAL A 62 1.78 -8.55 -8.72
CA VAL A 62 3.16 -8.14 -9.03
C VAL A 62 4.14 -8.74 -8.02
N PRO A 63 5.38 -9.09 -8.42
CA PRO A 63 6.37 -9.69 -7.54
C PRO A 63 6.74 -8.79 -6.36
N GLU A 64 6.87 -9.35 -5.15
CA GLU A 64 7.16 -8.59 -3.90
C GLU A 64 8.42 -7.73 -4.01
N GLN A 65 9.46 -8.25 -4.67
CA GLN A 65 10.73 -7.57 -4.93
C GLN A 65 10.63 -6.35 -5.87
N SER A 66 9.51 -6.21 -6.59
CA SER A 66 9.21 -5.04 -7.42
C SER A 66 8.31 -4.03 -6.70
N ILE A 67 7.79 -4.35 -5.51
CA ILE A 67 6.96 -3.46 -4.71
C ILE A 67 7.87 -2.63 -3.81
N ASP A 68 7.87 -1.32 -4.02
CA ASP A 68 8.53 -0.34 -3.16
C ASP A 68 7.45 0.25 -2.25
N LEU A 69 7.44 -0.15 -0.98
CA LEU A 69 6.39 0.21 -0.02
C LEU A 69 6.90 1.29 0.93
N THR A 70 6.26 2.47 0.93
CA THR A 70 6.58 3.58 1.83
C THR A 70 5.45 3.79 2.84
N TYR A 71 5.79 3.79 4.12
CA TYR A 71 4.84 4.05 5.21
C TYR A 71 4.78 5.55 5.54
N PRO A 72 3.68 6.04 6.16
CA PRO A 72 3.53 7.45 6.51
C PRO A 72 4.59 7.97 7.50
N GLY A 73 5.26 7.10 8.25
CA GLY A 73 6.37 7.45 9.14
C GLY A 73 7.77 7.36 8.50
N ASP A 74 7.86 6.83 7.28
CA ASP A 74 9.11 6.65 6.53
C ASP A 74 9.37 7.84 5.57
N ALA A 75 8.33 8.60 5.24
CA ALA A 75 8.44 9.83 4.47
C ALA A 75 8.81 10.99 5.40
N GLU A 76 10.11 11.13 5.66
CA GLU A 76 10.73 12.27 6.37
C GLU A 76 10.45 13.63 5.71
#